data_AF-A0AAE9QXK7-F1
#
_entry.id   AF-A0AAE9QXK7-F1
#
_cell.length_a   1.000
_cell.length_b   1.000
_cell.length_c   1.000
_cell.angle_alpha   90.00
_cell.angle_beta   90.00
_cell.angle_gamma   90.00
#
_symmetry.space_group_name_H-M   'P 1'
#
loop_
_entity.id
_entity.type
_entity.pdbx_description
1 polymer ?
#
loop_
_entity_poly.entity_id
_entity_poly.type
_entity_poly.pdbx_seq_one_letter_code
_entity_poly.pdbx_strand_id
1 'polypeptide(L)'
;MSPKTIDIEKYHQLALQRQAEHQKFLAALKKKPPKHLDKIVQDIHQEVFQEIDCTSCANCCKDLGPDLTEADIVKIAKLFRMKLATFEKTYLRVDEDGDKVFQSMPCPFLGGDNLCSIYDVRPKACREFPHTDRKKIYQINHLTLKNTLICPAAYEFVERLRKRLDSC
;
A
#
# COMPACT_ATOMS: atom_id res chain seq x y z
N MET A 1 -2.31 13.80 21.53
CA MET A 1 -2.42 14.39 20.18
C MET A 1 -3.63 13.73 19.54
N SER A 2 -4.70 14.48 19.26
CA SER A 2 -5.87 13.91 18.56
C SER A 2 -5.41 13.35 17.21
N PRO A 3 -5.82 12.13 16.81
CA PRO A 3 -5.44 11.60 15.52
C PRO A 3 -5.99 12.55 14.45
N LYS A 4 -5.09 13.13 13.65
CA LYS A 4 -5.47 13.92 12.49
C LYS A 4 -6.22 12.97 11.55
N THR A 5 -7.54 13.14 11.44
CA THR A 5 -8.35 12.38 10.49
C THR A 5 -7.81 12.63 9.09
N ILE A 6 -7.37 11.57 8.41
CA ILE A 6 -6.86 11.66 7.04
C ILE A 6 -8.04 11.77 6.08
N ASP A 7 -8.08 12.86 5.32
CA ASP A 7 -9.11 13.11 4.30
C ASP A 7 -8.79 12.34 3.01
N ILE A 8 -9.25 11.09 2.94
CA ILE A 8 -9.00 10.19 1.81
C ILE A 8 -9.52 10.79 0.49
N GLU A 9 -10.71 11.40 0.51
CA GLU A 9 -11.34 11.95 -0.68
C GLU A 9 -10.52 13.11 -1.24
N LYS A 10 -10.05 14.01 -0.37
CA LYS A 10 -9.12 15.07 -0.78
C LYS A 10 -7.87 14.52 -1.45
N TYR A 11 -7.23 13.50 -0.87
CA TYR A 11 -6.03 12.90 -1.47
C TYR A 11 -6.32 12.20 -2.79
N HIS A 12 -7.47 11.53 -2.92
CA HIS A 12 -7.92 10.95 -4.19
C HIS A 12 -8.05 12.05 -5.25
N GLN A 13 -8.78 13.12 -4.98
CA GLN A 13 -8.96 14.23 -5.93
C GLN A 13 -7.64 14.88 -6.32
N LEU A 14 -6.74 15.10 -5.35
CA LEU A 14 -5.40 15.62 -5.60
C LEU A 14 -4.56 14.68 -6.48
N ALA A 15 -4.66 13.37 -6.27
CA ALA A 15 -4.00 12.37 -7.08
C ALA A 15 -4.52 12.36 -8.52
N LEU A 16 -5.84 12.41 -8.72
CA LEU A 16 -6.46 12.54 -10.05
C LEU A 16 -5.96 13.78 -10.80
N GLN A 17 -5.95 14.93 -10.13
CA GLN A 17 -5.49 16.20 -10.71
C GLN A 17 -4.01 16.16 -11.12
N ARG A 18 -3.16 15.48 -10.35
CA ARG A 18 -1.72 15.40 -10.59
C ARG A 18 -1.27 14.16 -11.34
N GLN A 19 -2.19 13.27 -11.74
CA GLN A 19 -1.85 11.96 -12.28
C GLN A 19 -0.91 12.05 -13.51
N ALA A 20 -1.18 12.98 -14.43
CA ALA A 20 -0.33 13.19 -15.60
C ALA A 20 1.06 13.75 -15.24
N GLU A 21 1.15 14.59 -14.22
CA GLU A 21 2.42 15.13 -13.72
C GLU A 21 3.25 14.04 -13.04
N HIS A 22 2.63 13.26 -12.15
CA HIS A 22 3.25 12.12 -11.48
C HIS A 22 3.73 11.08 -12.49
N GLN A 23 2.92 10.77 -13.50
CA GLN A 23 3.29 9.83 -14.57
C GLN A 23 4.54 10.31 -15.33
N LYS A 24 4.60 11.59 -15.72
CA LYS A 24 5.76 12.17 -16.42
C LYS A 24 7.01 12.13 -15.53
N PHE A 25 6.88 12.53 -14.27
CA PHE A 25 7.98 12.51 -13.31
C PHE A 25 8.53 11.09 -13.09
N LEU A 26 7.66 10.13 -12.79
CA LEU A 26 8.06 8.75 -12.56
C LEU A 26 8.66 8.10 -13.82
N ALA A 27 8.19 8.45 -15.01
CA ALA A 27 8.80 8.01 -16.27
C ALA A 27 10.23 8.57 -16.44
N ALA A 28 10.46 9.83 -16.09
CA ALA A 28 11.79 10.44 -16.11
C ALA A 28 12.72 9.80 -15.07
N LEU A 29 12.22 9.57 -13.86
CA LEU A 29 12.96 8.91 -12.77
C LEU A 29 13.47 7.52 -13.19
N LYS A 30 12.65 6.75 -13.91
CA LYS A 30 13.04 5.42 -14.43
C LYS A 30 14.16 5.51 -15.48
N LYS A 31 14.17 6.55 -16.31
CA LYS A 31 15.19 6.74 -17.35
C LYS A 31 16.54 7.15 -16.78
N LYS A 32 16.55 8.01 -15.75
CA LYS A 32 17.77 8.54 -15.14
C LYS A 32 17.67 8.51 -13.60
N PRO A 33 17.73 7.33 -12.98
CA PRO A 33 17.68 7.23 -11.53
C PRO A 33 18.97 7.83 -10.92
N PRO A 34 18.88 8.72 -9.92
CA PRO A 34 20.06 9.27 -9.25
C PRO A 34 20.78 8.21 -8.42
N LYS A 35 22.11 8.35 -8.24
CA LYS A 35 22.94 7.35 -7.54
C LYS A 35 22.47 7.04 -6.11
N HIS A 36 21.93 8.04 -5.41
CA HIS A 36 21.48 7.92 -4.02
C HIS A 36 19.96 7.78 -3.89
N LEU A 37 19.26 7.36 -4.96
CA LEU A 37 17.80 7.25 -4.98
C LEU A 37 17.26 6.38 -3.83
N ASP A 38 17.85 5.21 -3.59
CA ASP A 38 17.37 4.30 -2.54
C ASP A 38 17.43 4.94 -1.14
N LYS A 39 18.45 5.79 -0.88
CA LYS A 39 18.57 6.51 0.38
C LYS A 39 17.52 7.62 0.49
N ILE A 40 17.35 8.39 -0.59
CA ILE A 40 16.33 9.46 -0.67
C ILE A 40 14.93 8.88 -0.44
N VAL A 41 14.62 7.75 -1.10
CA VAL A 41 13.35 7.03 -0.97
C VAL A 41 13.12 6.57 0.46
N GLN A 42 14.12 5.96 1.09
CA GLN A 42 14.00 5.51 2.48
C GLN A 42 13.74 6.68 3.43
N ASP A 43 14.46 7.79 3.27
CA ASP A 43 14.32 8.96 4.13
C ASP A 43 12.92 9.58 3.97
N ILE A 44 12.42 9.71 2.73
CA ILE A 44 11.06 10.20 2.47
C ILE A 44 10.01 9.25 3.03
N HIS A 45 10.18 7.93 2.89
CA HIS A 45 9.26 6.96 3.46
C HIS A 45 9.14 7.17 4.99
N GLN A 46 10.27 7.28 5.70
CA GLN A 46 10.24 7.52 7.15
C GLN A 46 9.55 8.84 7.50
N GLU A 47 9.84 9.93 6.78
CA GLU A 47 9.18 11.22 6.99
C GLU A 47 7.66 11.14 6.78
N VAL A 48 7.20 10.47 5.72
CA VAL A 48 5.76 10.33 5.41
C VAL A 48 5.04 9.52 6.48
N PHE A 49 5.60 8.39 6.90
CA PHE A 49 4.97 7.50 7.88
C PHE A 49 5.13 7.95 9.34
N GLN A 50 5.92 9.00 9.61
CA GLN A 50 5.87 9.75 10.87
C GLN A 50 4.63 10.65 10.96
N GLU A 51 4.10 11.11 9.81
CA GLU A 51 2.96 12.02 9.74
C GLU A 51 1.64 11.32 9.42
N ILE A 52 1.70 10.22 8.66
CA ILE A 52 0.54 9.45 8.21
C ILE A 52 0.51 8.09 8.92
N ASP A 53 -0.48 7.95 9.80
CA ASP A 53 -0.80 6.68 10.44
C ASP A 53 -1.66 5.81 9.52
N CYS A 54 -1.11 4.66 9.09
CA CYS A 54 -1.80 3.70 8.23
C CYS A 54 -3.07 3.11 8.87
N THR A 55 -3.16 3.09 10.21
CA THR A 55 -4.32 2.57 10.95
C THR A 55 -5.48 3.55 11.02
N SER A 56 -5.28 4.81 10.61
CA SER A 56 -6.29 5.86 10.72
C SER A 56 -7.33 5.85 9.60
N CYS A 57 -6.98 5.38 8.39
CA CYS A 57 -7.87 5.42 7.22
C CYS A 57 -8.42 4.05 6.81
N ALA A 58 -7.63 2.98 6.98
CA ALA A 58 -7.87 1.62 6.50
C ALA A 58 -8.33 1.54 5.03
N ASN A 59 -7.97 2.51 4.18
CA ASN A 59 -8.51 2.59 2.82
C ASN A 59 -8.16 1.35 1.98
N CYS A 60 -6.92 0.87 2.10
CA CYS A 60 -6.51 -0.37 1.45
C CYS A 60 -7.31 -1.59 1.96
N CYS A 61 -7.67 -1.64 3.24
CA CYS A 61 -8.44 -2.75 3.79
C CYS A 61 -9.91 -2.73 3.35
N LYS A 62 -10.41 -1.60 2.86
CA LYS A 62 -11.80 -1.45 2.40
C LYS A 62 -11.97 -1.95 0.98
N ASP A 63 -11.01 -1.63 0.09
CA ASP A 63 -11.21 -1.83 -1.35
C ASP A 63 -10.09 -2.62 -2.06
N LEU A 64 -8.91 -2.80 -1.43
CA LEU A 64 -7.84 -3.61 -2.02
C LEU A 64 -7.88 -5.05 -1.48
N GLY A 65 -8.19 -6.00 -2.36
CA GLY A 65 -7.92 -7.42 -2.12
C GLY A 65 -6.41 -7.67 -2.27
N PRO A 66 -5.67 -7.93 -1.18
CA PRO A 66 -4.25 -8.29 -1.30
C PRO A 66 -4.11 -9.69 -1.91
N ASP A 67 -3.01 -9.94 -2.60
CA ASP A 67 -2.54 -11.30 -2.86
C ASP A 67 -2.04 -11.94 -1.55
N LEU A 68 -2.39 -13.21 -1.36
CA LEU A 68 -1.97 -14.05 -0.25
C LEU A 68 -1.07 -15.18 -0.75
N THR A 69 0.17 -15.16 -0.27
CA THR A 69 1.08 -16.29 -0.46
C THR A 69 0.65 -17.50 0.37
N GLU A 70 1.04 -18.71 -0.05
CA GLU A 70 0.83 -19.93 0.75
C GLU A 70 1.34 -19.79 2.19
N ALA A 71 2.46 -19.07 2.38
CA ALA A 71 3.01 -18.80 3.70
C ALA A 71 2.12 -17.88 4.54
N ASP A 72 1.45 -16.90 3.92
CA ASP A 72 0.48 -16.04 4.61
C ASP A 72 -0.78 -16.86 4.99
N ILE A 73 -1.30 -17.67 4.07
CA ILE A 73 -2.47 -18.54 4.30
C ILE A 73 -2.23 -19.48 5.49
N VAL A 74 -1.08 -20.14 5.53
CA VAL A 74 -0.71 -21.05 6.63
C VAL A 74 -0.65 -20.32 7.97
N LYS A 75 -0.05 -19.11 8.00
CA LYS A 75 0.06 -18.33 9.24
C LYS A 75 -1.30 -17.87 9.75
N ILE A 76 -2.16 -17.36 8.87
CA ILE A 76 -3.47 -16.85 9.25
C ILE A 76 -4.41 -17.99 9.66
N ALA A 77 -4.44 -19.11 8.92
CA ALA A 77 -5.23 -20.28 9.28
C ALA A 77 -4.86 -20.83 10.66
N LYS A 78 -3.57 -20.80 11.02
CA LYS A 78 -3.08 -21.22 12.34
C LYS A 78 -3.62 -20.34 13.47
N LEU A 79 -3.75 -19.03 13.26
CA LEU A 79 -4.33 -18.10 14.25
C LEU A 79 -5.76 -18.51 14.63
N PHE A 80 -6.56 -18.88 13.64
CA PHE A 80 -7.96 -19.32 13.84
C PHE A 80 -8.09 -20.81 14.17
N ARG A 81 -6.98 -21.56 14.27
CA ARG A 81 -6.96 -23.01 14.47
C ARG A 81 -7.79 -23.76 13.40
N MET A 82 -7.80 -23.25 12.18
CA MET A 82 -8.51 -23.83 11.05
C MET A 82 -7.60 -24.74 10.22
N LYS A 83 -8.18 -25.79 9.60
CA LYS A 83 -7.50 -26.52 8.53
C LYS A 83 -7.37 -25.61 7.30
N LEU A 84 -6.26 -25.74 6.55
CA LEU A 84 -5.99 -24.91 5.36
C LEU A 84 -7.15 -24.92 4.37
N ALA A 85 -7.62 -26.10 3.95
CA ALA A 85 -8.73 -26.23 3.01
C ALA A 85 -10.02 -25.56 3.49
N THR A 86 -10.27 -25.55 4.81
CA THR A 86 -11.42 -24.83 5.38
C THR A 86 -11.20 -23.32 5.32
N PHE A 87 -10.01 -22.85 5.69
CA PHE A 87 -9.67 -21.43 5.63
C PHE A 87 -9.77 -20.89 4.19
N GLU A 88 -9.19 -21.58 3.22
CA GLU A 88 -9.25 -21.18 1.82
C GLU A 88 -10.70 -21.10 1.32
N LYS A 89 -11.50 -22.13 1.57
CA LYS A 89 -12.93 -22.14 1.19
C LYS A 89 -13.74 -21.04 1.88
N THR A 90 -13.37 -20.67 3.11
CA THR A 90 -14.11 -19.68 3.91
C THR A 90 -13.69 -18.24 3.61
N TYR A 91 -12.46 -17.98 3.20
CA TYR A 91 -11.93 -16.62 3.11
C TYR A 91 -11.37 -16.24 1.75
N LEU A 92 -11.02 -17.20 0.88
CA LEU A 92 -10.24 -16.92 -0.32
C LEU A 92 -11.00 -17.26 -1.60
N ARG A 93 -10.62 -16.56 -2.66
CA ARG A 93 -10.95 -16.88 -4.05
C ARG A 93 -9.71 -16.67 -4.90
N VAL A 94 -9.73 -17.22 -6.11
CA VAL A 94 -8.73 -16.90 -7.14
C VAL A 94 -9.30 -15.78 -8.00
N ASP A 95 -8.53 -14.73 -8.24
CA ASP A 95 -8.93 -13.62 -9.09
C ASP A 95 -8.58 -13.84 -10.59
N GLU A 96 -8.75 -12.81 -11.40
CA GLU A 96 -8.51 -12.84 -12.85
C GLU A 96 -7.04 -13.03 -13.22
N ASP A 97 -6.12 -12.63 -12.33
CA ASP A 97 -4.67 -12.74 -12.51
C ASP A 97 -4.13 -14.10 -11.97
N GLY A 98 -4.99 -14.90 -11.35
CA GLY A 98 -4.63 -16.19 -10.75
C GLY A 98 -4.14 -16.09 -9.31
N ASP A 99 -4.26 -14.92 -8.69
CA ASP A 99 -3.80 -14.67 -7.32
C ASP A 99 -4.85 -15.11 -6.30
N LYS A 100 -4.39 -15.60 -5.14
CA LYS A 100 -5.29 -15.97 -4.04
C LYS A 100 -5.60 -14.70 -3.24
N VAL A 101 -6.82 -14.18 -3.38
CA VAL A 101 -7.28 -12.95 -2.72
C VAL A 101 -8.43 -13.23 -1.76
N PHE A 102 -8.76 -12.26 -0.90
CA PHE A 102 -9.97 -12.38 -0.08
C PHE A 102 -11.24 -12.43 -0.95
N GLN A 103 -12.17 -13.30 -0.57
CA GLN A 103 -13.41 -13.50 -1.32
C GLN A 103 -14.41 -12.34 -1.19
N SER A 104 -14.29 -11.53 -0.14
CA SER A 104 -15.15 -10.38 0.13
C SER A 104 -14.34 -9.14 0.50
N MET A 105 -14.84 -7.98 0.09
CA MET A 105 -14.37 -6.67 0.52
C MET A 105 -15.56 -5.89 1.14
N PRO A 106 -15.38 -5.08 2.21
CA PRO A 106 -14.14 -4.86 2.97
C PRO A 106 -13.51 -6.13 3.51
N CYS A 107 -12.19 -6.08 3.74
CA CYS A 107 -11.40 -7.21 4.20
C CYS A 107 -12.11 -7.90 5.39
N PRO A 108 -12.25 -9.23 5.40
CA PRO A 108 -12.97 -9.95 6.46
C PRO A 108 -12.33 -9.80 7.85
N PHE A 109 -11.10 -9.29 7.91
CA PHE A 109 -10.36 -9.01 9.13
C PHE A 109 -10.32 -7.53 9.51
N LEU A 110 -11.06 -6.66 8.82
CA LEU A 110 -11.20 -5.25 9.17
C LEU A 110 -12.29 -5.07 10.24
N GLY A 111 -11.91 -4.55 11.41
CA GLY A 111 -12.83 -4.18 12.49
C GLY A 111 -13.56 -2.87 12.22
N GLY A 112 -14.65 -2.63 12.97
CA GLY A 112 -15.45 -1.39 12.87
C GLY A 112 -14.70 -0.13 13.32
N ASP A 113 -13.56 -0.29 13.98
CA ASP A 113 -12.63 0.75 14.43
C ASP A 113 -11.48 1.01 13.44
N ASN A 114 -11.57 0.47 12.21
CA ASN A 114 -10.51 0.46 11.19
C ASN A 114 -9.25 -0.35 11.56
N LEU A 115 -9.27 -1.14 12.64
CA LEU A 115 -8.14 -1.97 13.03
C LEU A 115 -8.23 -3.37 12.43
N CYS A 116 -7.08 -3.92 12.06
CA CYS A 116 -7.01 -5.27 11.52
C CYS A 116 -6.94 -6.29 12.67
N SER A 117 -7.89 -7.23 12.72
CA SER A 117 -7.93 -8.28 13.76
C SER A 117 -6.75 -9.27 13.67
N ILE A 118 -6.01 -9.26 12.55
CA ILE A 118 -4.83 -10.08 12.31
C ILE A 118 -3.55 -9.26 12.10
N TYR A 119 -3.46 -8.05 12.66
CA TYR A 119 -2.41 -7.06 12.36
C TYR A 119 -0.98 -7.64 12.33
N ASP A 120 -0.63 -8.48 13.30
CA ASP A 120 0.71 -9.08 13.44
C ASP A 120 1.01 -10.16 12.39
N VAL A 121 -0.03 -10.80 11.86
CA VAL A 121 0.08 -11.87 10.85
C VAL A 121 -0.53 -11.49 9.50
N ARG A 122 -0.71 -10.19 9.25
CA ARG A 122 -1.21 -9.66 7.97
C ARG A 122 -0.46 -10.24 6.77
N PRO A 123 -1.09 -10.40 5.59
CA PRO A 123 -0.39 -10.83 4.38
C PRO A 123 0.81 -9.95 4.04
N LYS A 124 1.79 -10.50 3.31
CA LYS A 124 2.97 -9.74 2.87
C LYS A 124 2.58 -8.49 2.09
N ALA A 125 1.64 -8.61 1.16
CA ALA A 125 1.13 -7.48 0.39
C ALA A 125 0.56 -6.35 1.29
N CYS A 126 -0.17 -6.71 2.36
CA CYS A 126 -0.69 -5.72 3.31
C CYS A 126 0.40 -5.03 4.14
N ARG A 127 1.48 -5.75 4.50
CA ARG A 127 2.60 -5.16 5.26
C ARG A 127 3.43 -4.20 4.41
N GLU A 128 3.61 -4.54 3.14
CA GLU A 128 4.47 -3.80 2.23
C GLU A 128 3.75 -2.66 1.51
N PHE A 129 2.41 -2.64 1.46
CA PHE A 129 1.65 -1.56 0.83
C PHE A 129 1.94 -0.20 1.50
N PRO A 130 2.21 0.89 0.75
CA PRO A 130 2.12 1.06 -0.71
C PRO A 130 3.44 0.84 -1.48
N HIS A 131 4.39 0.11 -0.91
CA HIS A 131 5.70 -0.28 -1.43
C HIS A 131 6.71 0.87 -1.58
N THR A 132 6.62 1.88 -0.70
CA THR A 132 7.46 3.08 -0.74
C THR A 132 8.80 2.93 -0.01
N ASP A 133 9.02 1.84 0.72
CA ASP A 133 10.29 1.45 1.37
C ASP A 133 11.18 0.56 0.49
N ARG A 134 10.75 0.32 -0.76
CA ARG A 134 11.39 -0.63 -1.68
C ARG A 134 12.65 -0.04 -2.33
N LYS A 135 13.75 -0.81 -2.33
CA LYS A 135 14.93 -0.51 -3.17
C LYS A 135 14.60 -0.59 -4.66
N LYS A 136 15.23 0.27 -5.46
CA LYS A 136 14.98 0.39 -6.91
C LYS A 136 13.48 0.60 -7.22
N ILE A 137 12.81 1.44 -6.43
CA ILE A 137 11.36 1.72 -6.56
C ILE A 137 10.94 2.10 -7.99
N TYR A 138 11.85 2.70 -8.78
CA TYR A 138 11.64 3.05 -10.17
C TYR A 138 11.21 1.88 -11.07
N GLN A 139 11.47 0.63 -10.65
CA GLN A 139 11.00 -0.58 -11.34
C GLN A 139 9.49 -0.78 -11.23
N ILE A 140 8.88 -0.31 -10.14
CA ILE A 140 7.44 -0.45 -9.84
C ILE A 140 6.67 0.87 -9.98
N ASN A 141 7.21 1.86 -10.70
CA ASN A 141 6.57 3.17 -10.86
C ASN A 141 5.13 3.12 -11.38
N HIS A 142 4.78 2.12 -12.19
CA HIS A 142 3.40 1.91 -12.63
C HIS A 142 2.47 1.58 -11.46
N LEU A 143 2.94 0.80 -10.48
CA LEU A 143 2.22 0.47 -9.25
C LEU A 143 2.22 1.67 -8.29
N THR A 144 3.36 2.35 -8.13
CA THR A 144 3.45 3.58 -7.31
C THR A 144 2.43 4.62 -7.77
N LEU A 145 2.31 4.83 -9.09
CA LEU A 145 1.34 5.74 -9.70
C LEU A 145 -0.12 5.32 -9.49
N LYS A 146 -0.42 4.01 -9.47
CA LYS A 146 -1.77 3.52 -9.12
C LYS A 146 -2.05 3.74 -7.63
N ASN A 147 -1.06 3.48 -6.78
CA ASN A 147 -1.19 3.59 -5.33
C ASN A 147 -1.41 5.03 -4.86
N THR A 148 -1.01 6.06 -5.62
CA THR A 148 -1.33 7.46 -5.28
C THR A 148 -2.84 7.74 -5.26
N LEU A 149 -3.63 7.03 -6.06
CA LEU A 149 -5.09 7.17 -6.09
C LEU A 149 -5.78 6.52 -4.89
N ILE A 150 -5.08 5.62 -4.18
CA ILE A 150 -5.65 4.83 -3.08
C ILE A 150 -5.09 5.26 -1.73
N CYS A 151 -3.80 5.58 -1.67
CA CYS A 151 -3.10 5.78 -0.41
C CYS A 151 -2.61 7.24 -0.29
N PRO A 152 -3.08 7.99 0.71
CA PRO A 152 -2.55 9.32 1.03
C PRO A 152 -1.03 9.33 1.22
N ALA A 153 -0.46 8.29 1.84
CA ALA A 153 0.99 8.17 2.01
C ALA A 153 1.72 7.98 0.67
N ALA A 154 1.14 7.25 -0.28
CA ALA A 154 1.74 7.09 -1.61
C ALA A 154 1.73 8.41 -2.38
N TYR A 155 0.64 9.17 -2.32
CA TYR A 155 0.57 10.50 -2.91
C TYR A 155 1.64 11.44 -2.33
N GLU A 156 1.70 11.54 -1.01
CA GLU A 156 2.65 12.42 -0.32
C GLU A 156 4.09 12.02 -0.58
N PHE A 157 4.36 10.71 -0.64
CA PHE A 157 5.66 10.17 -1.02
C PHE A 157 6.10 10.65 -2.41
N VAL A 158 5.24 10.56 -3.42
CA VAL A 158 5.58 11.00 -4.79
C VAL A 158 5.80 12.52 -4.85
N GLU A 159 4.97 13.30 -4.14
CA GLU A 159 5.14 14.75 -4.05
C GLU A 159 6.47 15.16 -3.41
N ARG A 160 6.86 14.54 -2.30
CA ARG A 160 8.14 14.79 -1.63
C ARG A 160 9.32 14.33 -2.47
N LEU A 161 9.21 13.18 -3.13
CA LEU A 161 10.25 12.66 -4.01
C LEU A 161 10.49 13.60 -5.19
N ARG A 162 9.42 14.12 -5.80
CA ARG A 162 9.52 15.11 -6.86
C ARG A 162 10.22 16.38 -6.38
N LYS A 163 9.75 16.99 -5.28
CA LYS A 163 10.36 18.21 -4.72
C LYS A 163 11.84 18.05 -4.39
N ARG A 164 12.22 16.93 -3.78
CA ARG A 164 13.60 16.68 -3.36
C ARG A 164 14.53 16.45 -4.56
N LEU A 165 14.04 15.88 -5.65
CA LEU A 165 14.81 15.69 -6.89
C LEU A 165 14.80 16.92 -7.82
N ASP A 166 13.75 17.74 -7.79
CA ASP A 166 13.70 19.02 -8.52
C ASP A 166 14.62 20.08 -7.87
N SER A 167 14.94 19.91 -6.59
CA SER A 167 15.86 20.79 -5.84
C SER A 167 17.34 20.38 -5.93
N CYS A 168 17.68 19.37 -6.75
CA CYS A 168 19.04 18.83 -6.91
C CYS A 168 19.66 19.12 -8.28
#